data_AF-A0A4R2GVW3-F1
#
_entry.id   AF-A0A4R2GVW3-F1
#
_cell.length_a   1.000
_cell.length_b   1.000
_cell.length_c   1.000
_cell.angle_alpha   90.00
_cell.angle_beta   90.00
_cell.angle_gamma   90.00
#
_symmetry.space_group_name_H-M   'P 1'
#
loop_
_entity.id
_entity.type
_entity.pdbx_description
1 polymer ?
#
loop_
_entity_poly.entity_id
_entity_poly.type
_entity_poly.pdbx_seq_one_letter_code
_entity_poly.pdbx_strand_id
1 'polypeptide(L)'
;MRGQIRAFVFDVFGTVVDRKPTPHSCLRTAELLSLQPHEVCMTAAHNDDLQAARACGLRTAFIYRGTEYGPEQRADLQPAADRDFIAESITDLAAQAGCA
;
A
#
# COMPACT_ATOMS: atom_id res chain seq x y z
N MET A 1 21.19 -0.48 -4.65
CA MET A 1 20.69 0.78 -4.08
C MET A 1 19.18 0.78 -4.30
N ARG A 2 18.36 0.44 -3.28
CA ARG A 2 16.89 0.49 -3.41
C ARG A 2 16.53 1.97 -3.51
N GLY A 3 15.93 2.40 -4.63
CA GLY A 3 15.52 3.80 -4.82
C GLY A 3 14.66 4.29 -3.65
N GLN A 4 14.84 5.53 -3.22
CA GLN A 4 14.24 6.05 -1.99
C GLN A 4 12.73 6.23 -2.20
N ILE A 5 11.89 5.65 -1.32
CA ILE A 5 10.46 5.99 -1.26
C ILE A 5 10.36 7.44 -0.80
N ARG A 6 9.50 8.20 -1.48
CA ARG A 6 9.30 9.64 -1.22
C ARG A 6 7.89 9.97 -0.74
N ALA A 7 6.95 9.03 -0.90
CA ALA A 7 5.61 9.15 -0.36
C ALA A 7 5.03 7.78 0.01
N PHE A 8 4.34 7.72 1.15
CA PHE A 8 3.45 6.63 1.50
C PHE A 8 2.01 7.10 1.32
N VAL A 9 1.23 6.33 0.57
CA VAL A 9 -0.17 6.61 0.31
C VAL A 9 -0.99 5.49 0.89
N PHE A 10 -2.00 5.84 1.67
CA PHE A 10 -2.94 4.90 2.26
C PHE A 10 -4.24 4.98 1.47
N ASP A 11 -4.75 3.84 1.05
CA ASP A 11 -6.13 3.78 0.62
C ASP A 11 -7.04 3.77 1.86
N VAL A 12 -7.78 4.85 2.04
CA VAL A 12 -8.80 4.98 3.07
C VAL A 12 -10.13 4.83 2.35
N PHE A 13 -10.77 3.66 2.47
CA PHE A 13 -12.09 3.30 1.91
C PHE A 13 -12.81 4.41 1.10
N GLY A 14 -12.66 4.40 -0.22
CA GLY A 14 -13.26 5.40 -1.13
C GLY A 14 -14.65 5.03 -1.66
N THR A 15 -15.67 5.81 -1.29
CA THR A 15 -17.06 5.74 -1.79
C THR A 15 -17.35 6.72 -2.96
N VAL A 16 -16.34 7.18 -3.71
CA VAL A 16 -16.53 8.20 -4.75
C VAL A 16 -15.74 7.88 -6.04
N VAL A 17 -16.50 7.60 -7.10
CA VAL A 17 -16.24 7.57 -8.57
C VAL A 17 -15.11 6.69 -9.16
N ASP A 18 -14.15 6.17 -8.40
CA ASP A 18 -13.19 5.19 -8.94
C ASP A 18 -12.90 4.14 -7.86
N ARG A 19 -13.26 2.88 -8.10
CA ARG A 19 -13.14 1.82 -7.09
C ARG A 19 -11.67 1.51 -6.77
N LYS A 20 -11.45 0.91 -5.61
CA LYS A 20 -10.18 0.33 -5.13
C LYS A 20 -9.40 -0.43 -6.21
N PRO A 21 -8.07 -0.42 -6.11
CA PRO A 21 -7.26 0.45 -6.94
C PRO A 21 -7.39 0.07 -8.41
N THR A 22 -7.81 1.05 -9.20
CA THR A 22 -7.71 0.98 -10.64
C THR A 22 -6.36 1.56 -11.06
N PRO A 23 -5.81 1.15 -12.22
CA PRO A 23 -4.57 1.74 -12.70
C PRO A 23 -4.59 3.26 -12.82
N HIS A 24 -5.76 3.81 -13.12
CA HIS A 24 -5.99 5.23 -13.21
C HIS A 24 -5.80 5.96 -11.87
N SER A 25 -6.30 5.41 -10.75
CA SER A 25 -6.15 6.07 -9.44
C SER A 25 -4.69 6.07 -8.96
N CYS A 26 -3.98 4.95 -9.10
CA CYS A 26 -2.58 4.84 -8.70
C CYS A 26 -1.65 5.78 -9.48
N LEU A 27 -1.82 5.86 -10.80
CA LEU A 27 -1.01 6.75 -11.66
C LEU A 27 -1.33 8.22 -11.41
N ARG A 28 -2.61 8.57 -11.22
CA ARG A 28 -3.04 9.93 -10.89
C ARG A 28 -2.45 10.39 -9.55
N THR A 29 -2.38 9.52 -8.54
CA THR A 29 -1.74 9.88 -7.27
C THR A 29 -0.26 10.22 -7.46
N ALA A 30 0.49 9.42 -8.22
CA ALA A 30 1.89 9.72 -8.51
C ALA A 30 2.06 11.06 -9.25
N GLU A 31 1.19 11.30 -10.24
CA GLU A 31 1.15 12.56 -11.00
C GLU A 31 0.87 13.77 -10.10
N LEU A 32 -0.16 13.71 -9.25
CA LEU A 32 -0.51 14.80 -8.32
C LEU A 32 0.62 15.13 -7.34
N LEU A 33 1.40 14.12 -6.95
CA LEU A 33 2.58 14.29 -6.09
C LEU A 33 3.84 14.71 -6.87
N SER A 34 3.77 14.79 -8.20
CA SER A 34 4.94 15.01 -9.07
C SER A 34 6.06 14.00 -8.83
N LEU A 35 5.69 12.73 -8.62
CA LEU A 35 6.58 11.61 -8.37
C LEU A 35 6.43 10.54 -9.46
N GLN A 36 7.48 9.76 -9.68
CA GLN A 36 7.39 8.54 -10.46
C GLN A 36 6.67 7.45 -9.66
N PRO A 37 5.95 6.51 -10.31
CA PRO A 37 5.28 5.40 -9.63
C PRO A 37 6.17 4.67 -8.62
N HIS A 38 7.43 4.39 -8.98
CA HIS A 38 8.37 3.65 -8.14
C HIS A 38 8.91 4.43 -6.92
N GLU A 39 8.63 5.74 -6.84
CA GLU A 39 8.94 6.60 -5.69
C GLU A 39 7.76 6.66 -4.70
N VAL A 40 6.60 6.11 -5.08
CA VAL A 40 5.38 6.07 -4.26
C VAL A 40 5.17 4.65 -3.73
N CYS A 41 4.86 4.54 -2.43
CA CYS A 41 4.52 3.28 -1.79
C CYS A 41 3.04 3.26 -1.40
N MET A 42 2.27 2.33 -1.97
CA MET A 42 0.93 2.01 -1.51
C MET A 42 1.03 1.21 -0.21
N THR A 43 0.29 1.64 0.81
CA THR A 43 0.22 0.97 2.11
C THR A 43 -1.20 0.52 2.38
N ALA A 44 -1.42 -0.80 2.51
CA ALA A 44 -2.75 -1.37 2.71
C ALA A 44 -2.70 -2.68 3.50
N ALA A 45 -3.85 -3.04 4.09
CA ALA A 45 -4.05 -4.35 4.72
C ALA A 45 -4.55 -5.41 3.72
N HIS A 46 -5.11 -5.00 2.58
CA HIS A 46 -5.71 -5.90 1.61
C HIS A 46 -4.74 -6.21 0.46
N ASN A 47 -4.62 -7.48 0.10
CA ASN A 47 -3.67 -7.91 -0.93
C ASN A 47 -4.05 -7.45 -2.34
N ASP A 48 -5.35 -7.38 -2.64
CA ASP A 48 -5.85 -6.92 -3.94
C ASP A 48 -5.44 -5.45 -4.18
N ASP A 49 -5.53 -4.61 -3.14
CA ASP A 49 -5.13 -3.21 -3.20
C ASP A 49 -3.64 -3.08 -3.57
N LEU A 50 -2.81 -3.90 -2.93
CA LEU A 50 -1.37 -3.92 -3.17
C LEU A 50 -1.00 -4.55 -4.53
N GLN A 51 -1.75 -5.56 -4.99
CA GLN A 51 -1.51 -6.17 -6.29
C GLN A 51 -1.78 -5.17 -7.42
N ALA A 52 -2.91 -4.45 -7.35
CA ALA A 52 -3.24 -3.43 -8.34
C ALA A 52 -2.25 -2.26 -8.32
N ALA A 53 -1.83 -1.78 -7.13
CA ALA A 53 -0.79 -0.74 -7.05
C ALA A 53 0.54 -1.19 -7.68
N ARG A 54 0.96 -2.43 -7.42
CA ARG A 54 2.18 -2.99 -8.01
C ARG A 54 2.09 -3.08 -9.54
N ALA A 55 0.94 -3.47 -10.08
CA ALA A 55 0.71 -3.51 -11.52
C ALA A 55 0.87 -2.13 -12.20
N CYS A 56 0.78 -1.05 -11.42
CA CYS A 56 0.99 0.33 -11.87
C CYS A 56 2.41 0.84 -11.64
N GLY A 57 3.31 0.00 -11.11
CA GLY A 57 4.70 0.36 -10.82
C GLY A 57 4.92 1.03 -9.46
N LEU A 58 3.91 1.06 -8.58
CA LEU A 58 4.09 1.51 -7.21
C LEU A 58 4.81 0.45 -6.37
N ARG A 59 5.52 0.91 -5.35
CA ARG A 59 5.98 0.05 -4.25
C ARG A 59 4.82 -0.29 -3.32
N THR A 60 4.99 -1.34 -2.53
CA THR A 60 3.91 -1.89 -1.71
C THR A 60 4.34 -2.23 -0.29
N ALA A 61 3.55 -1.78 0.68
CA ALA A 61 3.69 -2.08 2.10
C ALA A 61 2.41 -2.74 2.62
N PHE A 62 2.53 -3.97 3.11
CA PHE A 62 1.43 -4.68 3.77
C PHE A 62 1.42 -4.35 5.26
N ILE A 63 0.26 -3.95 5.80
CA ILE A 63 0.06 -3.81 7.25
C ILE A 63 -0.93 -4.86 7.74
N TYR A 64 -0.50 -5.73 8.65
CA TYR A 64 -1.36 -6.78 9.19
C TYR A 64 -2.54 -6.19 9.99
N ARG A 65 -3.76 -6.61 9.63
CA ARG A 65 -5.02 -6.28 10.34
C ARG A 65 -5.86 -7.53 10.53
N GLY A 66 -5.42 -8.43 11.40
CA GLY A 66 -6.07 -9.75 11.60
C GLY A 66 -7.49 -9.73 12.19
N THR A 67 -7.98 -8.57 12.61
CA THR A 67 -9.32 -8.42 13.23
C THR A 67 -10.11 -7.28 12.61
N GLU A 68 -9.80 -6.86 11.38
CA GLU A 68 -10.52 -5.81 10.66
C GLU A 68 -12.01 -6.17 10.47
N TYR A 69 -12.27 -7.43 10.13
CA TYR A 69 -13.63 -7.98 9.94
C TYR A 69 -14.13 -8.76 11.16
N GLY A 70 -13.50 -8.58 12.32
CA GLY A 70 -13.82 -9.31 13.55
C GLY A 70 -12.99 -10.59 13.75
N PRO A 71 -13.25 -11.35 14.83
CA PRO A 71 -12.41 -12.46 15.26
C PRO A 71 -12.41 -13.67 14.32
N GLU A 72 -13.39 -13.76 13.42
CA GLU A 72 -13.52 -14.86 12.45
C GLU A 72 -12.96 -14.50 11.06
N GLN A 73 -12.19 -13.42 10.93
CA GLN A 73 -11.58 -13.01 9.67
C GLN A 73 -10.74 -14.15 9.07
N ARG A 74 -10.90 -14.38 7.76
CA ARG A 74 -10.17 -15.41 6.99
C ARG A 74 -9.39 -14.86 5.81
N ALA A 75 -9.64 -13.60 5.43
CA ALA A 75 -8.97 -12.92 4.34
C ALA A 75 -7.82 -12.04 4.87
N ASP A 76 -6.81 -11.82 4.02
CA ASP A 76 -5.72 -10.87 4.27
C ASP A 76 -4.98 -11.06 5.59
N LEU A 77 -4.87 -12.32 6.05
CA LEU A 77 -4.09 -12.69 7.23
C LEU A 77 -2.60 -12.86 6.96
N GLN A 78 -2.23 -12.91 5.68
CA GLN A 78 -0.84 -13.02 5.22
C GLN A 78 -0.62 -12.11 4.02
N PRO A 79 0.60 -11.56 3.87
CA PRO A 79 0.97 -10.84 2.66
C PRO A 79 1.13 -11.83 1.50
N ALA A 80 0.64 -11.44 0.33
CA ALA A 80 1.05 -12.04 -0.93
C ALA A 80 2.55 -11.84 -1.15
N ALA A 81 3.16 -12.65 -2.02
CA ALA A 81 4.57 -12.55 -2.32
C ALA A 81 4.98 -11.14 -2.82
N ASP A 82 6.28 -10.84 -2.70
CA ASP A 82 6.94 -9.68 -3.32
C ASP A 82 6.58 -8.28 -2.78
N ARG A 83 6.10 -8.17 -1.54
CA ARG A 83 5.93 -6.86 -0.88
C ARG A 83 7.28 -6.24 -0.52
N ASP A 84 7.39 -4.93 -0.70
CA ASP A 84 8.60 -4.18 -0.33
C ASP A 84 8.74 -4.08 1.19
N PHE A 85 7.60 -3.94 1.89
CA PHE A 85 7.50 -3.90 3.34
C PHE A 85 6.36 -4.79 3.84
N ILE A 86 6.60 -5.42 4.97
CA ILE A 86 5.60 -6.15 5.75
C ILE A 86 5.72 -5.60 7.17
N ALA A 87 4.63 -5.01 7.67
CA ALA A 87 4.63 -4.33 8.95
C ALA A 87 3.41 -4.73 9.78
N GLU A 88 3.55 -4.66 11.09
CA GLU A 88 2.45 -4.91 12.04
C GLU A 88 1.69 -3.63 12.37
N SER A 89 2.28 -2.47 12.10
CA SER A 89 1.67 -1.16 12.35
C SER A 89 2.27 -0.08 11.45
N ILE A 90 1.63 1.10 11.44
CA ILE A 90 2.17 2.29 10.75
C ILE A 90 3.50 2.72 11.37
N THR A 91 3.66 2.60 12.68
CA THR A 91 4.89 2.95 13.39
C THR A 91 6.03 2.01 13.03
N ASP A 92 5.75 0.70 12.96
CA ASP A 92 6.70 -0.30 12.49
C ASP A 92 7.14 -0.01 11.04
N LEU A 93 6.18 0.29 10.15
CA LEU A 93 6.50 0.70 8.78
C LEU A 93 7.40 1.95 8.75
N ALA A 94 7.12 2.96 9.58
CA ALA A 94 7.95 4.17 9.66
C ALA A 94 9.39 3.85 10.12
N ALA A 95 9.55 2.94 11.09
CA ALA A 95 10.86 2.48 11.52
C ALA A 95 11.61 1.74 10.41
N GLN A 96 10.93 0.85 9.68
CA GLN A 96 11.51 0.13 8.53
C GLN A 96 11.89 1.08 7.38
N ALA A 97 11.14 2.16 7.19
CA ALA A 97 11.38 3.18 6.18
C ALA A 97 12.49 4.19 6.57
N GLY A 98 12.99 4.16 7.81
CA GLY A 98 13.99 5.10 8.30
C GLY A 98 13.43 6.50 8.59
N CYS A 99 12.15 6.60 8.94
CA CYS A 99 11.45 7.86 9.27
C CYS A 99 11.32 8.11 10.79
N ALA A 100 12.05 7.35 11.62
CA ALA A 100 12.04 7.45 13.08
C ALA A 100 13.01 8.53 13.60
#